data_AF-A0A386PQN6-F1
#
_entry.id   AF-A0A386PQN6-F1
#
_cell.length_a   1.000
_cell.length_b   1.000
_cell.length_c   1.000
_cell.angle_alpha   90.00
_cell.angle_beta   90.00
_cell.angle_gamma   90.00
#
_symmetry.space_group_name_H-M   'P 1'
#
loop_
_entity.id
_entity.type
_entity.pdbx_description
1 polymer ?
#
loop_
_entity_poly.entity_id
_entity_poly.type
_entity_poly.pdbx_seq_one_letter_code
_entity_poly.pdbx_strand_id
1 'polypeptide(L)'
;MKKIISIFGIISSIIIFLTGCTSSQPKAGNTSQPKTKSNNSIVIKGNTFSGKVMTDNNGKQEMTVHFDKNNHAIVTYNGISKSDSTWTRKIISGRYAISGKTLGVIDEDGMILGYNSEKSLANQKLPTKMVKKHDRGSTTELKIHKRYLAFNEKYKLYPTKTTIISNYNDYIDKMQKQYNKNTQSYRIEVS
;
A
#
# COMPACT_ATOMS: atom_id res chain seq x y z
N MET A 1 -27.44 -22.67 -61.84
CA MET A 1 -26.11 -22.27 -61.35
C MET A 1 -26.15 -22.44 -59.82
N LYS A 2 -25.67 -23.57 -59.25
CA LYS A 2 -24.30 -23.80 -58.70
C LYS A 2 -23.94 -22.72 -57.66
N LYS A 3 -23.73 -22.96 -56.34
CA LYS A 3 -23.22 -24.12 -55.59
C LYS A 3 -23.70 -24.08 -54.10
N ILE A 4 -23.95 -25.26 -53.53
CA ILE A 4 -23.91 -25.56 -52.09
C ILE A 4 -22.49 -26.06 -51.79
N ILE A 5 -21.85 -25.56 -50.74
CA ILE A 5 -20.60 -26.14 -50.19
C ILE A 5 -20.80 -26.31 -48.69
N SER A 6 -20.91 -27.58 -48.31
CA SER A 6 -20.77 -28.12 -46.95
C SER A 6 -19.29 -28.44 -46.73
N ILE A 7 -18.68 -27.95 -45.65
CA ILE A 7 -17.44 -28.53 -45.09
C ILE A 7 -17.59 -28.63 -43.57
N PHE A 8 -17.67 -29.88 -43.13
CA PHE A 8 -17.45 -30.35 -41.77
C PHE A 8 -15.96 -30.26 -41.38
N GLY A 9 -15.71 -30.08 -40.09
CA GLY A 9 -14.69 -30.85 -39.37
C GLY A 9 -13.27 -30.30 -39.33
N ILE A 10 -12.87 -29.78 -38.17
CA ILE A 10 -11.48 -29.91 -37.69
C ILE A 10 -11.52 -30.26 -36.20
N ILE A 11 -11.55 -31.57 -35.92
CA ILE A 11 -10.93 -32.15 -34.73
C ILE A 11 -9.72 -32.92 -35.28
N SER A 12 -8.52 -32.49 -34.94
CA SER A 12 -7.32 -33.31 -35.15
C SER A 12 -6.30 -33.03 -34.05
N SER A 13 -6.33 -33.92 -33.06
CA SER A 13 -5.20 -34.57 -32.39
C SER A 13 -3.87 -33.82 -32.23
N ILE A 14 -3.51 -33.56 -30.97
CA ILE A 14 -2.12 -33.57 -30.51
C ILE A 14 -1.93 -34.84 -29.67
N ILE A 15 -1.34 -35.86 -30.29
CA ILE A 15 -0.81 -37.04 -29.61
C ILE A 15 0.70 -36.84 -29.44
N ILE A 16 1.10 -36.75 -28.18
CA ILE A 16 2.23 -37.42 -27.51
C ILE A 16 3.56 -37.53 -28.29
N PHE A 17 4.60 -36.86 -27.77
CA PHE A 17 5.94 -37.45 -27.66
C PHE A 17 6.63 -36.89 -26.41
N LEU A 18 6.96 -37.77 -25.47
CA LEU A 18 8.25 -37.83 -24.75
C LEU A 18 8.21 -38.96 -23.72
N THR A 19 8.34 -40.19 -24.23
CA THR A 19 8.94 -41.31 -23.49
C THR A 19 10.42 -41.02 -23.28
N GLY A 20 10.89 -41.17 -22.05
CA GLY A 20 12.30 -41.01 -21.71
C GLY A 20 12.60 -41.39 -20.26
N CYS A 21 12.15 -42.56 -19.81
CA CYS A 21 12.81 -43.25 -18.70
C CYS A 21 14.09 -43.88 -19.24
N THR A 22 15.25 -43.32 -18.89
CA THR A 22 16.49 -44.10 -18.74
C THR A 22 17.10 -43.72 -17.40
N SER A 23 17.24 -44.72 -16.53
CA SER A 23 17.96 -44.58 -15.27
C SER A 23 19.45 -44.60 -15.55
N SER A 24 20.12 -43.50 -15.21
CA SER A 24 21.57 -43.44 -15.09
C SER A 24 21.86 -42.92 -13.68
N GLN A 25 22.31 -43.79 -12.79
CA GLN A 25 22.88 -43.39 -11.48
C GLN A 25 23.98 -42.34 -11.71
N PRO A 26 23.89 -41.15 -11.09
CA PRO A 26 25.06 -40.30 -10.93
C PRO A 26 25.81 -40.76 -9.67
N LYS A 27 27.09 -41.11 -9.89
CA LYS A 27 28.11 -41.33 -8.87
C LYS A 27 28.12 -40.18 -7.84
N ALA A 28 28.33 -40.54 -6.58
CA ALA A 28 28.64 -39.59 -5.51
C ALA A 28 29.82 -38.69 -5.91
N GLY A 29 29.52 -37.42 -6.15
CA GLY A 29 30.47 -36.37 -6.47
C GLY A 29 29.81 -35.03 -6.15
N ASN A 30 30.47 -34.24 -5.32
CA ASN A 30 30.01 -32.98 -4.73
C ASN A 30 29.15 -32.13 -5.68
N THR A 31 27.83 -32.26 -5.57
CA THR A 31 26.89 -31.32 -6.17
C THR A 31 26.72 -30.18 -5.18
N SER A 32 27.44 -29.09 -5.46
CA SER A 32 27.11 -27.79 -4.91
C SER A 32 25.61 -27.59 -5.15
N GLN A 33 24.82 -27.53 -4.08
CA GLN A 33 23.40 -27.20 -4.17
C GLN A 33 23.27 -25.98 -5.08
N PRO A 34 22.47 -26.04 -6.14
CA PRO A 34 22.13 -24.84 -6.87
C PRO A 34 21.49 -23.91 -5.86
N LYS A 35 22.17 -22.79 -5.55
CA LYS A 35 21.56 -21.70 -4.77
C LYS A 35 20.23 -21.41 -5.44
N THR A 36 19.14 -21.83 -4.81
CA THR A 36 17.79 -21.48 -5.18
C THR A 36 17.79 -19.96 -5.27
N LYS A 37 17.79 -19.41 -6.49
CA LYS A 37 17.60 -17.97 -6.72
C LYS A 37 16.30 -17.65 -6.00
N SER A 38 16.38 -17.03 -4.82
CA SER A 38 15.17 -16.66 -4.11
C SER A 38 14.43 -15.67 -4.99
N ASN A 39 13.38 -16.17 -5.63
CA ASN A 39 12.39 -15.36 -6.31
C ASN A 39 11.53 -14.70 -5.22
N ASN A 40 12.15 -13.92 -4.34
CA ASN A 40 11.44 -13.12 -3.34
C ASN A 40 10.68 -12.03 -4.10
N SER A 41 9.48 -12.37 -4.56
CA SER A 41 8.43 -11.42 -4.87
C SER A 41 7.98 -10.77 -3.56
N ILE A 42 7.69 -9.48 -3.63
CA ILE A 42 7.13 -8.73 -2.51
C ILE A 42 5.77 -9.32 -2.12
N VAL A 43 5.53 -9.49 -0.82
CA VAL A 43 4.24 -9.92 -0.29
C VAL A 43 3.50 -8.68 0.22
N ILE A 44 2.39 -8.33 -0.43
CA ILE A 44 1.65 -7.10 -0.13
C ILE A 44 0.66 -7.33 1.01
N LYS A 45 -0.19 -8.36 0.89
CA LYS A 45 -1.27 -8.65 1.84
C LYS A 45 -0.73 -8.84 3.25
N GLY A 46 -1.34 -8.17 4.24
CA GLY A 46 -0.94 -8.24 5.64
C GLY A 46 0.42 -7.59 5.97
N ASN A 47 1.02 -6.82 5.06
CA ASN A 47 2.34 -6.22 5.24
C ASN A 47 2.29 -4.69 5.16
N THR A 48 3.32 -4.07 5.73
CA THR A 48 3.47 -2.61 5.77
C THR A 48 4.67 -2.18 4.95
N PHE A 49 4.54 -1.04 4.27
CA PHE A 49 5.59 -0.44 3.45
C PHE A 49 5.77 1.03 3.84
N SER A 50 7.01 1.50 3.95
CA SER A 50 7.28 2.93 4.19
C SER A 50 8.39 3.45 3.29
N GLY A 51 8.35 4.74 3.00
CA GLY A 51 9.39 5.41 2.25
C GLY A 51 9.12 6.90 2.09
N LYS A 52 10.09 7.59 1.49
CA LYS A 52 9.94 9.00 1.16
C LYS A 52 9.07 9.15 -0.09
N VAL A 53 8.25 10.19 -0.10
CA VAL A 53 7.49 10.63 -1.27
C VAL A 53 7.67 12.14 -1.46
N MET A 54 7.45 12.62 -2.68
CA MET A 54 7.17 14.05 -2.89
C MET A 54 5.70 14.22 -3.25
N THR A 55 5.09 15.18 -2.59
CA THR A 55 3.90 15.86 -3.07
C THR A 55 4.29 17.31 -3.28
N ASP A 56 4.12 17.83 -4.50
CA ASP A 56 4.04 19.22 -4.98
C ASP A 56 4.89 20.35 -4.37
N ASN A 57 5.71 20.12 -3.35
CA ASN A 57 6.16 21.12 -2.39
C ASN A 57 7.61 20.97 -1.94
N ASN A 58 8.39 20.10 -2.58
CA ASN A 58 9.82 19.87 -2.33
C ASN A 58 10.23 19.57 -0.86
N GLY A 59 9.28 19.42 0.07
CA GLY A 59 9.51 19.04 1.46
C GLY A 59 9.69 17.53 1.61
N LYS A 60 10.45 17.10 2.64
CA LYS A 60 10.53 15.69 3.04
C LYS A 60 9.15 15.24 3.50
N GLN A 61 8.49 14.39 2.72
CA GLN A 61 7.28 13.69 3.15
C GLN A 61 7.53 12.20 3.22
N GLU A 62 6.96 11.56 4.24
CA GLU A 62 6.98 10.11 4.42
C GLU A 62 5.59 9.54 4.12
N MET A 63 5.56 8.47 3.33
CA MET A 63 4.36 7.68 3.09
C MET A 63 4.55 6.32 3.76
N THR A 64 3.55 5.90 4.52
CA THR A 64 3.43 4.52 5.01
C THR A 64 2.12 3.95 4.51
N VAL A 65 2.13 2.71 4.06
CA VAL A 65 0.93 1.96 3.67
C VAL A 65 0.90 0.65 4.41
N HIS A 66 -0.15 0.44 5.19
CA HIS A 66 -0.46 -0.84 5.81
C HIS A 66 -1.55 -1.54 5.00
N PHE A 67 -1.27 -2.74 4.50
CA PHE A 67 -2.26 -3.59 3.84
C PHE A 67 -2.71 -4.67 4.81
N ASP A 68 -4.00 -4.78 5.05
CA ASP A 68 -4.55 -5.82 5.92
C ASP A 68 -4.81 -7.13 5.15
N LYS A 69 -5.44 -8.11 5.82
CA LYS A 69 -5.78 -9.40 5.23
C LYS A 69 -7.14 -9.41 4.50
N ASN A 70 -7.88 -8.32 4.54
CA ASN A 70 -9.23 -8.19 4.01
C ASN A 70 -9.28 -7.31 2.75
N ASN A 71 -8.12 -7.15 2.07
CA ASN A 71 -7.97 -6.28 0.91
C ASN A 71 -8.30 -4.80 1.21
N HIS A 72 -8.02 -4.38 2.44
CA HIS A 72 -8.16 -3.00 2.87
C HIS A 72 -6.78 -2.45 3.25
N ALA A 73 -6.61 -1.15 3.09
CA ALA A 73 -5.34 -0.46 3.25
C ALA A 73 -5.54 0.84 4.04
N ILE A 74 -4.50 1.17 4.81
CA ILE A 74 -4.38 2.46 5.48
C ILE A 74 -3.15 3.14 4.94
N VAL A 75 -3.35 4.30 4.32
CA VAL A 75 -2.30 5.12 3.77
C VAL A 75 -2.10 6.33 4.68
N THR A 76 -0.87 6.57 5.12
CA THR A 76 -0.51 7.76 5.88
C THR A 76 0.53 8.57 5.14
N TYR A 77 0.29 9.88 5.01
CA TYR A 77 1.26 10.86 4.54
C TYR A 77 1.61 11.80 5.67
N ASN A 78 2.89 11.86 6.03
CA ASN A 78 3.43 12.81 6.99
C ASN A 78 4.21 13.89 6.24
N GLY A 79 3.94 15.16 6.53
CA GLY A 79 4.61 16.26 5.85
C GLY A 79 4.17 17.63 6.34
N ILE A 80 4.52 18.68 5.59
CA ILE A 80 4.11 20.05 5.85
C ILE A 80 3.00 20.43 4.85
N SER A 81 1.89 20.95 5.37
CA SER A 81 0.77 21.49 4.61
C SER A 81 1.15 22.80 3.90
N LYS A 82 0.76 22.93 2.63
CA LYS A 82 0.99 24.13 1.80
C LYS A 82 0.25 25.37 2.30
N SER A 83 -0.97 25.19 2.78
CA SER A 83 -1.89 26.31 3.03
C SER A 83 -1.54 27.09 4.29
N ASP A 84 -0.94 26.42 5.28
CA ASP A 84 -0.77 26.94 6.63
C ASP A 84 0.57 26.54 7.28
N SER A 85 1.52 26.00 6.51
CA SER A 85 2.85 25.55 6.97
C SER A 85 2.81 24.61 8.18
N THR A 86 1.66 23.98 8.44
CA THR A 86 1.44 23.13 9.60
C THR A 86 1.96 21.73 9.32
N TRP A 87 2.56 21.08 10.32
CA TRP A 87 2.91 19.67 10.19
C TRP A 87 1.65 18.83 10.19
N THR A 88 1.47 18.00 9.17
CA THR A 88 0.23 17.24 8.96
C THR A 88 0.48 15.76 8.79
N ARG A 89 -0.43 14.96 9.36
CA ARG A 89 -0.65 13.57 8.98
C ARG A 89 -1.97 13.47 8.24
N LYS A 90 -1.92 13.19 6.93
CA LYS A 90 -3.10 12.74 6.17
C LYS A 90 -3.21 11.23 6.35
N ILE A 91 -4.38 10.75 6.75
CA ILE A 91 -4.70 9.34 6.91
C ILE A 91 -5.84 9.03 5.96
N ILE A 92 -5.70 7.96 5.20
CA ILE A 92 -6.70 7.48 4.25
C ILE A 92 -6.96 6.02 4.55
N SER A 93 -8.23 5.65 4.59
CA SER A 93 -8.73 4.28 4.67
C SER A 93 -9.34 3.93 3.32
N GLY A 94 -9.09 2.73 2.82
CA GLY A 94 -9.66 2.32 1.54
C GLY A 94 -9.44 0.87 1.18
N ARG A 95 -10.23 0.36 0.24
CA ARG A 95 -10.01 -0.96 -0.35
C ARG A 95 -8.90 -0.90 -1.39
N TYR A 96 -8.12 -1.97 -1.50
CA TYR A 96 -7.08 -2.07 -2.51
C TYR A 96 -7.28 -3.26 -3.45
N ALA A 97 -6.84 -3.09 -4.69
CA ALA A 97 -6.81 -4.12 -5.71
C ALA A 97 -5.46 -4.13 -6.43
N ILE A 98 -5.11 -5.28 -7.00
CA ILE A 98 -3.88 -5.46 -7.79
C ILE A 98 -4.29 -5.88 -9.20
N SER A 99 -3.78 -5.15 -10.20
CA SER A 99 -3.91 -5.47 -11.62
C SER A 99 -2.52 -5.47 -12.27
N GLY A 100 -2.03 -6.66 -12.62
CA GLY A 100 -0.68 -6.84 -13.15
C GLY A 100 0.39 -6.33 -12.19
N LYS A 101 1.13 -5.30 -12.59
CA LYS A 101 2.17 -4.63 -11.78
C LYS A 101 1.70 -3.34 -11.11
N THR A 102 0.40 -3.09 -11.07
CA THR A 102 -0.20 -1.90 -10.46
C THR A 102 -1.05 -2.31 -9.28
N LEU A 103 -0.93 -1.57 -8.19
CA LEU A 103 -1.79 -1.62 -7.03
C LEU A 103 -2.53 -0.28 -6.93
N GLY A 104 -3.85 -0.33 -6.78
CA GLY A 104 -4.67 0.85 -6.52
C GLY A 104 -5.34 0.75 -5.16
N VAL A 105 -5.27 1.80 -4.35
CA VAL A 105 -6.06 1.99 -3.13
C VAL A 105 -7.16 3.01 -3.45
N ILE A 106 -8.41 2.61 -3.32
CA ILE A 106 -9.58 3.47 -3.54
C ILE A 106 -9.96 4.10 -2.20
N ASP A 107 -9.90 5.42 -2.11
CA ASP A 107 -10.14 6.18 -0.90
C ASP A 107 -11.62 6.10 -0.49
N GLU A 108 -11.89 5.64 0.74
CA GLU A 108 -13.23 5.50 1.31
C GLU A 108 -13.49 6.51 2.45
N ASP A 109 -12.49 6.70 3.29
CA ASP A 109 -12.52 7.68 4.37
C ASP A 109 -11.15 8.35 4.54
N GLY A 110 -11.14 9.59 5.02
CA GLY A 110 -9.91 10.33 5.25
C GLY A 110 -9.98 11.29 6.42
N MET A 111 -8.82 11.53 7.01
CA MET A 111 -8.61 12.52 8.07
C MET A 111 -7.30 13.26 7.84
N ILE A 112 -7.31 14.57 8.09
CA ILE A 112 -6.09 15.38 8.21
C ILE A 112 -5.92 15.80 9.66
N LEU A 113 -4.79 15.44 10.24
CA LEU A 113 -4.37 15.84 11.58
C LEU A 113 -3.26 16.88 11.47
N GLY A 114 -3.44 18.04 12.11
CA GLY A 114 -2.43 19.10 12.20
C GLY A 114 -1.68 19.08 13.52
N TYR A 115 -0.40 19.44 13.48
CA TYR A 115 0.54 19.45 14.59
C TYR A 115 1.40 20.71 14.55
N ASN A 116 1.80 21.19 15.73
CA ASN A 116 2.66 22.37 15.86
C ASN A 116 4.13 22.13 15.46
N SER A 117 4.58 20.88 15.32
CA SER A 117 5.96 20.55 14.93
C SER A 117 6.09 19.12 14.40
N GLU A 118 7.18 18.84 13.67
CA GLU A 118 7.57 17.50 13.24
C GLU A 118 7.69 16.54 14.44
N LYS A 119 8.30 17.00 15.52
CA LYS A 119 8.47 16.23 16.75
C LYS A 119 7.13 15.84 17.37
N SER A 120 6.13 16.73 17.35
CA SER A 120 4.78 16.41 17.85
C SER A 120 4.09 15.37 16.98
N LEU A 121 4.25 15.47 15.65
CA LEU A 121 3.71 14.50 14.69
C LEU A 121 4.37 13.12 14.87
N ALA A 122 5.70 13.06 14.95
CA ALA A 122 6.46 11.82 15.08
C ALA A 122 6.13 11.09 16.39
N ASN A 123 5.95 11.83 17.48
CA ASN A 123 5.58 11.28 18.79
C ASN A 123 4.07 11.05 18.95
N GLN A 124 3.26 11.25 17.90
CA GLN A 124 1.81 11.06 17.93
C GLN A 124 1.13 11.82 19.07
N LYS A 125 1.56 13.06 19.33
CA LYS A 125 0.93 13.92 20.33
C LYS A 125 -0.53 14.24 19.94
N LEU A 126 -1.27 14.87 20.84
CA LEU A 126 -2.58 15.39 20.50
C LEU A 126 -2.46 16.41 19.34
N PRO A 127 -3.23 16.25 18.25
CA PRO A 127 -3.23 17.18 17.14
C PRO A 127 -3.85 18.51 17.58
N THR A 128 -3.40 19.61 16.99
CA THR A 128 -4.02 20.93 17.17
C THR A 128 -5.24 21.11 16.28
N LYS A 129 -5.33 20.33 15.20
CA LYS A 129 -6.39 20.40 14.19
C LYS A 129 -6.78 18.99 13.74
N MET A 130 -8.07 18.72 13.64
CA MET A 130 -8.60 17.47 13.07
C MET A 130 -9.66 17.82 12.04
N VAL A 131 -9.47 17.41 10.79
CA VAL A 131 -10.40 17.68 9.69
C VAL A 131 -10.74 16.39 8.98
N LYS A 132 -12.02 15.98 9.03
CA LYS A 132 -12.52 14.86 8.25
C LYS A 132 -12.54 15.26 6.78
N LYS A 133 -11.96 14.42 5.92
CA LYS A 133 -12.04 14.58 4.47
C LYS A 133 -13.02 13.58 3.89
N HIS A 134 -13.77 14.04 2.89
CA HIS A 134 -14.68 13.23 2.08
C HIS A 134 -14.20 13.23 0.63
N ASP A 135 -12.94 12.87 0.42
CA ASP A 135 -12.39 12.65 -0.92
C ASP A 135 -12.70 11.21 -1.36
N ARG A 136 -13.99 10.84 -1.37
CA ARG A 136 -14.40 9.46 -1.73
C ARG A 136 -14.16 9.21 -3.22
N GLY A 137 -13.49 8.10 -3.54
CA GLY A 137 -13.30 7.64 -4.91
C GLY A 137 -12.03 8.14 -5.61
N SER A 138 -11.17 8.93 -4.95
CA SER A 138 -9.79 9.09 -5.44
C SER A 138 -9.02 7.79 -5.30
N THR A 139 -8.06 7.56 -6.21
CA THR A 139 -7.22 6.35 -6.18
C THR A 139 -5.77 6.73 -5.93
N THR A 140 -5.17 6.13 -4.91
CA THR A 140 -3.72 6.12 -4.72
C THR A 140 -3.12 4.93 -5.48
N GLU A 141 -2.38 5.19 -6.55
CA GLU A 141 -1.71 4.15 -7.34
C GLU A 141 -0.24 3.93 -6.94
N LEU A 142 0.17 2.66 -6.90
CA LEU A 142 1.53 2.21 -6.63
C LEU A 142 1.96 1.14 -7.64
N LYS A 143 3.17 1.25 -8.17
CA LYS A 143 3.79 0.20 -8.99
C LYS A 143 4.43 -0.87 -8.12
N ILE A 144 4.19 -2.13 -8.47
CA ILE A 144 4.72 -3.30 -7.79
C ILE A 144 6.06 -3.68 -8.42
N HIS A 145 7.13 -3.63 -7.62
CA HIS A 145 8.44 -4.15 -7.99
C HIS A 145 8.80 -5.35 -7.11
N LYS A 146 9.84 -6.09 -7.50
CA LYS A 146 10.26 -7.32 -6.81
C LYS A 146 10.50 -7.13 -5.31
N ARG A 147 10.94 -5.94 -4.88
CA ARG A 147 11.36 -5.66 -3.48
C ARG A 147 10.72 -4.44 -2.84
N TYR A 148 9.93 -3.67 -3.58
CA TYR A 148 9.34 -2.41 -3.10
C TYR A 148 8.07 -2.09 -3.87
N LEU A 149 7.24 -1.23 -3.28
CA LEU A 149 6.21 -0.50 -4.00
C LEU A 149 6.77 0.86 -4.42
N ALA A 150 6.29 1.41 -5.52
CA ALA A 150 6.78 2.69 -6.02
C ALA A 150 5.61 3.61 -6.35
N PHE A 151 5.61 4.79 -5.74
CA PHE A 151 4.73 5.87 -6.16
C PHE A 151 5.17 6.39 -7.54
N ASN A 152 6.48 6.51 -7.73
CA ASN A 152 7.13 6.64 -9.03
C ASN A 152 8.56 6.08 -8.96
N GLU A 153 9.35 6.20 -10.03
CA GLU A 153 10.71 5.62 -10.10
C GLU A 153 11.67 6.15 -9.02
N LYS A 154 11.42 7.37 -8.52
CA LYS A 154 12.24 8.02 -7.49
C LYS A 154 11.77 7.67 -6.07
N TYR A 155 10.47 7.52 -5.86
CA TYR A 155 9.87 7.36 -4.53
C TYR A 155 9.41 5.92 -4.31
N LYS A 156 10.26 5.18 -3.58
CA LYS A 156 10.12 3.76 -3.29
C LYS A 156 9.71 3.55 -1.83
N LEU A 157 8.76 2.66 -1.61
CA LEU A 157 8.27 2.20 -0.32
C LEU A 157 8.77 0.76 -0.10
N TYR A 158 9.59 0.59 0.93
CA TYR A 158 10.18 -0.71 1.26
C TYR A 158 9.38 -1.40 2.36
N PRO A 159 9.34 -2.76 2.38
CA PRO A 159 8.73 -3.49 3.47
C PRO A 159 9.29 -3.05 4.82
N THR A 160 8.42 -2.88 5.81
CA THR A 160 8.79 -2.52 7.18
C THR A 160 7.92 -3.28 8.17
N LYS A 161 8.48 -3.52 9.37
CA LYS A 161 7.74 -4.08 10.51
C LYS A 161 6.95 -3.01 11.27
N THR A 162 7.29 -1.74 11.08
CA THR A 162 6.65 -0.62 11.76
C THR A 162 5.31 -0.33 11.12
N THR A 163 4.23 -0.57 11.87
CA THR A 163 2.87 -0.18 11.47
C THR A 163 2.42 0.96 12.37
N ILE A 164 2.25 2.15 11.78
CA ILE A 164 1.83 3.34 12.53
C ILE A 164 0.34 3.27 12.85
N ILE A 165 -0.47 2.84 11.88
CA ILE A 165 -1.92 2.73 11.98
C ILE A 165 -2.35 1.43 11.29
N SER A 166 -2.98 0.52 12.04
CA SER A 166 -3.48 -0.76 11.54
C SER A 166 -5.00 -0.80 11.36
N ASN A 167 -5.73 0.06 12.07
CA ASN A 167 -7.17 0.24 11.95
C ASN A 167 -7.49 1.74 11.95
N TYR A 168 -8.21 2.21 10.93
CA TYR A 168 -8.57 3.61 10.77
C TYR A 168 -9.56 4.07 11.86
N ASN A 169 -10.67 3.35 12.03
CA ASN A 169 -11.74 3.75 12.95
C ASN A 169 -11.23 3.79 14.40
N ASP A 170 -10.56 2.72 14.84
CA ASP A 170 -10.00 2.66 16.20
C ASP A 170 -9.02 3.81 16.48
N TYR A 171 -8.18 4.13 15.49
CA TYR A 171 -7.22 5.23 15.62
C TYR A 171 -7.93 6.58 15.69
N ILE A 172 -8.86 6.85 14.77
CA ILE A 172 -9.58 8.13 14.73
C ILE A 172 -10.43 8.33 15.98
N ASP A 173 -11.13 7.30 16.45
CA ASP A 173 -11.95 7.36 17.67
C ASP A 173 -11.10 7.64 18.91
N LYS A 174 -9.94 6.98 19.02
CA LYS A 174 -8.98 7.24 20.11
C LYS A 174 -8.49 8.69 20.07
N MET A 175 -8.12 9.19 18.89
CA MET A 175 -7.64 10.57 18.74
C MET A 175 -8.74 11.58 19.04
N GLN A 176 -9.97 11.37 18.54
CA GLN A 176 -11.10 12.26 18.77
C GLN A 176 -11.48 12.31 20.25
N LYS A 177 -11.49 11.16 20.94
CA LYS A 177 -11.75 11.09 22.38
C LYS A 177 -10.72 11.87 23.18
N GLN A 178 -9.44 11.74 22.85
CA GLN A 178 -8.37 12.52 23.48
C GLN A 178 -8.49 14.01 23.18
N TYR A 179 -8.84 14.36 21.93
CA TYR A 179 -9.03 15.74 21.50
C TYR A 179 -10.17 16.39 22.27
N ASN A 180 -11.35 15.78 22.28
CA ASN A 180 -12.54 16.30 22.97
C ASN A 180 -12.33 16.46 24.48
N LYS A 181 -11.65 15.52 25.14
CA LYS A 181 -11.35 15.62 26.58
C LYS A 181 -10.51 16.86 26.89
N ASN A 182 -9.52 17.15 26.05
CA ASN A 182 -8.57 18.24 26.27
C ASN A 182 -9.08 19.58 25.75
N THR A 183 -9.93 19.61 24.70
CA THR A 183 -10.59 20.84 24.25
C THR A 183 -11.74 21.25 25.15
N GLN A 184 -12.43 20.32 25.82
CA GLN A 184 -13.36 20.62 26.92
C GLN A 184 -12.67 21.11 28.20
N SER A 185 -11.33 20.98 28.30
CA SER A 185 -10.56 21.44 29.46
C SER A 185 -10.13 22.91 29.35
N TYR A 186 -10.28 23.53 28.18
CA TYR A 186 -10.24 24.98 28.04
C TYR A 186 -11.64 25.51 28.34
N ARG A 187 -11.93 25.74 29.64
CA ARG A 187 -13.06 26.56 30.04
C ARG A 187 -12.97 27.88 29.27
N ILE A 188 -14.07 28.20 28.60
CA ILE A 188 -14.38 29.48 28.00
C ILE A 188 -14.04 30.57 29.02
N GLU A 189 -13.08 31.44 28.69
CA GLU A 189 -13.09 32.78 29.27
C GLU A 189 -14.31 33.48 28.68
N VAL A 190 -15.28 33.73 29.55
CA VAL A 190 -16.48 34.48 29.25
C VAL A 190 -16.05 35.94 29.14
N SER A 191 -16.28 36.55 27.98
CA SER A 191 -16.32 38.00 27.82
C SER A 191 -17.53 38.58 28.55
#